data_AF-A0A1M5UDT6-F1
#
_entry.id   AF-A0A1M5UDT6-F1
#
_cell.length_a   1.000
_cell.length_b   1.000
_cell.length_c   1.000
_cell.angle_alpha   90.00
_cell.angle_beta   90.00
_cell.angle_gamma   90.00
#
_symmetry.space_group_name_H-M   'P 1'
#
loop_
_entity.id
_entity.type
_entity.pdbx_description
1 polymer ?
#
loop_
_entity_poly.entity_id
_entity_poly.type
_entity_poly.pdbx_seq_one_letter_code
_entity_poly.pdbx_strand_id
1 'polypeptide(L)'
;MASPSTEGTLPDGFDWLSLDPKEAVVWTDKPHSMSLVPALVVGVPLSLVLVGIPIIAAAYLSRENTEYVITTEALYVKRGVVSRDVKRVGFEKVQDTSYAQDFFGTQFGYGSVDISTAGGSGVELSFDSVGDPKRIQEIVNERIRARDRRGDAGDGETKADVLDDILAELRAIRGAVEGDSAAAGDATDRADAGELDGNDGNDGAADSAGEELDTETASTPSDDR
;
A
#
# COMPACT_ATOMS: atom_id res chain seq x y z
N MET A 1 25.38 17.88 7.93
CA MET A 1 25.04 18.28 6.54
C MET A 1 25.31 17.08 5.67
N ALA A 2 24.28 16.38 5.19
CA ALA A 2 24.43 15.20 4.34
C ALA A 2 24.37 15.64 2.87
N SER A 3 25.39 15.27 2.09
CA SER A 3 25.53 15.60 0.67
C SER A 3 24.59 14.75 -0.20
N PRO A 4 24.09 15.27 -1.34
CA PRO A 4 23.35 14.46 -2.31
C PRO A 4 24.31 13.59 -3.11
N SER A 5 24.33 12.27 -2.85
CA SER A 5 25.10 11.30 -3.63
C SER A 5 24.47 11.12 -5.01
N THR A 6 25.18 11.55 -6.05
CA THR A 6 24.84 11.34 -7.46
C THR A 6 25.52 10.06 -7.96
N GLU A 7 24.76 9.21 -8.67
CA GLU A 7 25.19 8.01 -9.40
C GLU A 7 25.77 6.81 -8.61
N GLY A 8 24.91 5.82 -8.37
CA GLY A 8 25.15 4.38 -8.58
C GLY A 8 26.21 3.65 -7.74
N THR A 9 27.09 4.35 -7.03
CA THR A 9 28.13 3.75 -6.19
C THR A 9 27.67 3.86 -4.74
N LEU A 10 27.27 2.72 -4.18
CA LEU A 10 27.00 2.60 -2.75
C LEU A 10 28.25 3.07 -1.97
N PRO A 11 28.10 3.85 -0.89
CA PRO A 11 29.25 4.24 -0.07
C PRO A 11 29.99 2.99 0.44
N ASP A 12 31.32 3.09 0.57
CA ASP A 12 32.16 1.99 1.07
C ASP A 12 31.58 1.43 2.38
N GLY A 13 31.35 0.11 2.45
CA GLY A 13 30.77 -0.59 3.61
C GLY A 13 29.37 -1.18 3.39
N PHE A 14 28.71 -0.85 2.29
CA PHE A 14 27.39 -1.39 1.90
C PHE A 14 27.47 -2.60 0.96
N ASP A 15 28.58 -3.35 0.93
CA ASP A 15 28.74 -4.55 0.09
C ASP A 15 27.68 -5.64 0.35
N TRP A 16 26.95 -5.52 1.45
CA TRP A 16 25.85 -6.40 1.82
C TRP A 16 24.50 -6.00 1.22
N LEU A 17 24.38 -4.77 0.70
CA LEU A 17 23.16 -4.20 0.16
C LEU A 17 23.18 -4.28 -1.37
N SER A 18 22.45 -5.24 -1.94
CA SER A 18 22.21 -5.31 -3.37
C SER A 18 20.96 -4.49 -3.71
N LEU A 19 21.13 -3.39 -4.43
CA LEU A 19 20.03 -2.54 -4.90
C LEU A 19 19.65 -2.86 -6.33
N ASP A 20 18.36 -2.78 -6.63
CA ASP A 20 17.88 -2.81 -8.02
C ASP A 20 18.33 -1.56 -8.78
N PRO A 21 18.47 -1.60 -10.12
CA PRO A 21 18.97 -0.46 -10.91
C PRO A 21 18.15 0.83 -10.79
N LYS A 22 16.89 0.72 -10.34
CA LYS A 22 15.97 1.85 -10.13
C LYS A 22 15.83 2.23 -8.65
N GLU A 23 16.45 1.48 -7.74
CA GLU A 23 16.36 1.69 -6.30
C GLU A 23 17.51 2.60 -5.85
N ALA A 24 17.18 3.72 -5.20
CA ALA A 24 18.16 4.68 -4.73
C ALA A 24 18.15 4.79 -3.21
N VAL A 25 19.33 4.95 -2.60
CA VAL A 25 19.45 5.23 -1.16
C VAL A 25 19.00 6.65 -0.89
N VAL A 26 18.10 6.81 0.07
CA VAL A 26 17.53 8.08 0.49
C VAL A 26 18.20 8.58 1.76
N TRP A 27 18.44 7.64 2.67
CA TRP A 27 19.00 7.91 3.96
C TRP A 27 19.73 6.68 4.46
N THR A 28 20.82 6.93 5.18
CA THR A 28 21.56 5.90 5.89
C THR A 28 22.07 6.48 7.20
N ASP A 29 22.06 5.66 8.24
CA ASP A 29 22.58 6.05 9.54
C ASP A 29 23.00 4.83 10.38
N LYS A 30 23.72 5.10 11.46
CA LYS A 30 24.10 4.15 12.49
C LYS A 30 23.52 4.59 13.83
N PRO A 31 23.41 3.70 14.82
CA PRO A 31 22.97 4.09 16.16
C PRO A 31 23.81 5.26 16.72
N HIS A 32 23.11 6.28 17.23
CA HIS A 32 23.71 7.50 17.73
C HIS A 32 24.67 7.21 18.88
N SER A 33 25.85 7.84 18.91
CA SER A 33 26.87 7.63 19.97
C SER A 33 26.34 7.82 21.39
N MET A 34 25.31 8.65 21.58
CA MET A 34 24.75 8.98 22.89
C MET A 34 23.84 7.87 23.43
N SER A 35 23.47 6.88 22.61
CA SER A 35 22.77 5.69 23.12
C SER A 35 23.62 4.81 24.03
N LEU A 36 24.94 5.06 24.08
CA LEU A 36 25.83 4.44 25.07
C LEU A 36 25.72 5.07 26.46
N VAL A 37 25.16 6.28 26.59
CA VAL A 37 25.09 7.00 27.88
C VAL A 37 24.34 6.21 28.94
N PRO A 38 23.13 5.65 28.69
CA PRO A 38 22.46 4.80 29.68
C PRO A 38 23.31 3.59 30.09
N ALA A 39 23.95 2.93 29.12
CA ALA A 39 24.83 1.79 29.37
C ALA A 39 26.06 2.17 30.19
N LEU A 40 26.61 3.38 30.02
CA LEU A 40 27.71 3.89 30.84
C LEU A 40 27.24 4.28 32.26
N VAL A 41 26.09 4.96 32.38
CA VAL A 41 25.52 5.36 33.68
C VAL A 41 25.26 4.13 34.57
N VAL A 42 24.75 3.05 34.00
CA VAL A 42 24.50 1.79 34.72
C VAL A 42 25.76 0.91 34.79
N GLY A 43 26.52 0.84 33.72
CA GLY A 43 27.68 -0.03 33.60
C GLY A 43 28.87 0.40 34.46
N VAL A 44 29.17 1.70 34.55
CA VAL A 44 30.31 2.19 35.36
C VAL A 44 30.20 1.77 36.85
N PRO A 45 29.08 2.01 37.57
CA PRO A 45 28.99 1.57 38.96
C PRO A 45 29.01 0.05 39.11
N LEU A 46 28.37 -0.70 38.19
CA LEU A 46 28.39 -2.17 38.20
C LEU A 46 29.77 -2.75 37.83
N SER A 47 30.66 -1.97 37.24
CA SER A 47 32.01 -2.42 36.87
C SER A 47 32.87 -2.68 38.10
N LEU A 48 32.55 -2.07 39.25
CA LEU A 48 33.21 -2.36 40.53
C LEU A 48 33.06 -3.83 40.97
N VAL A 49 32.00 -4.50 40.50
CA VAL A 49 31.73 -5.91 40.76
C VAL A 49 31.95 -6.77 39.51
N LEU A 50 32.68 -6.24 38.51
CA LEU A 50 33.00 -6.86 37.21
C LEU A 50 31.79 -7.16 36.28
N VAL A 51 30.56 -6.84 36.69
CA VAL A 51 29.35 -7.05 35.87
C VAL A 51 29.11 -5.90 34.88
N GLY A 52 29.62 -4.70 35.16
CA GLY A 52 29.41 -3.54 34.31
C GLY A 52 30.17 -3.55 32.97
N ILE A 53 31.37 -4.14 32.96
CA ILE A 53 32.23 -4.23 31.77
C ILE A 53 31.51 -4.95 30.60
N PRO A 54 30.92 -6.16 30.78
CA PRO A 54 30.22 -6.82 29.68
C PRO A 54 29.00 -6.04 29.20
N ILE A 55 28.32 -5.27 30.06
CA ILE A 55 27.18 -4.43 29.66
C ILE A 55 27.63 -3.32 28.70
N ILE A 56 28.70 -2.60 29.07
CA ILE A 56 29.26 -1.52 28.23
C ILE A 56 29.79 -2.09 26.92
N ALA A 57 30.52 -3.22 26.98
CA ALA A 57 31.06 -3.89 25.80
C ALA A 57 29.94 -4.35 24.85
N ALA A 58 28.86 -4.94 25.37
CA ALA A 58 27.72 -5.37 24.58
C ALA A 58 27.01 -4.19 23.90
N ALA A 59 26.80 -3.08 24.62
CA ALA A 59 26.20 -1.88 24.05
C ALA A 59 27.08 -1.28 22.93
N TYR A 60 28.40 -1.22 23.15
CA TYR A 60 29.36 -0.76 22.16
C TYR A 60 29.38 -1.64 20.90
N LEU A 61 29.42 -2.97 21.08
CA LEU A 61 29.38 -3.93 19.98
C LEU A 61 28.07 -3.82 19.20
N SER A 62 26.93 -3.74 19.88
CA SER A 62 25.62 -3.61 19.23
C SER A 62 25.57 -2.37 18.34
N ARG A 63 26.08 -1.24 18.84
CA ARG A 63 26.17 0.01 18.07
C ARG A 63 27.02 -0.13 16.82
N GLU A 64 28.23 -0.67 16.95
CA GLU A 64 29.17 -0.75 15.83
C GLU A 64 28.71 -1.74 14.75
N ASN A 65 27.93 -2.74 15.14
CA ASN A 65 27.45 -3.81 14.28
C ASN A 65 26.02 -3.61 13.78
N THR A 66 25.50 -2.38 13.81
CA THR A 66 24.16 -2.06 13.32
C THR A 66 24.19 -0.92 12.30
N GLU A 67 23.55 -1.14 11.15
CA GLU A 67 23.44 -0.18 10.06
C GLU A 67 21.98 -0.10 9.58
N TYR A 68 21.50 1.12 9.36
CA TYR A 68 20.15 1.40 8.88
C TYR A 68 20.20 2.05 7.50
N VAL A 69 19.33 1.60 6.60
CA VAL A 69 19.20 2.16 5.25
C VAL A 69 17.74 2.29 4.89
N ILE A 70 17.39 3.46 4.37
CA ILE A 70 16.10 3.75 3.78
C ILE A 70 16.34 4.02 2.30
N THR A 71 15.67 3.25 1.45
CA THR A 71 15.74 3.44 -0.01
C THR A 71 14.44 4.02 -0.53
N THR A 72 14.30 4.11 -1.85
CA THR A 72 13.06 4.49 -2.53
C THR A 72 11.99 3.42 -2.46
N GLU A 73 12.35 2.16 -2.23
CA GLU A 73 11.44 1.01 -2.33
C GLU A 73 11.30 0.22 -1.01
N ALA A 74 12.33 0.22 -0.15
CA ALA A 74 12.34 -0.57 1.07
C ALA A 74 13.17 0.04 2.21
N LEU A 75 12.94 -0.50 3.40
CA LEU A 75 13.67 -0.28 4.63
C LEU A 75 14.57 -1.48 4.90
N TYR A 76 15.82 -1.21 5.28
CA TYR A 76 16.81 -2.24 5.59
C TYR A 76 17.44 -2.02 6.95
N VAL A 77 17.60 -3.11 7.67
CA VAL A 77 18.33 -3.17 8.94
C VAL A 77 19.33 -4.30 8.85
N LYS A 78 20.61 -3.98 9.05
CA LYS A 78 21.65 -4.98 9.24
C LYS A 78 22.06 -4.98 10.70
N ARG A 79 22.11 -6.16 11.32
CA ARG A 79 22.56 -6.36 12.71
C ARG A 79 23.51 -7.55 12.81
N GLY A 80 24.42 -7.48 13.76
CA GLY A 80 25.07 -8.66 14.32
C GLY A 80 26.60 -8.62 14.35
N VAL A 81 27.15 -9.14 15.44
CA VAL A 81 28.57 -9.05 15.79
C VAL A 81 29.40 -10.16 15.16
N VAL A 82 28.86 -11.38 15.16
CA VAL A 82 29.54 -12.59 14.67
C VAL A 82 28.95 -13.03 13.33
N SER A 83 27.61 -13.08 13.29
CA SER A 83 26.84 -13.33 12.08
C SER A 83 26.11 -12.06 11.69
N ARG A 84 25.96 -11.82 10.38
CA ARG A 84 25.19 -10.69 9.84
C ARG A 84 23.76 -11.16 9.57
N ASP A 85 22.81 -10.54 10.23
CA ASP A 85 21.38 -10.63 9.94
C ASP A 85 20.96 -9.38 9.16
N VAL A 86 20.32 -9.57 8.02
CA VAL A 86 19.84 -8.47 7.15
C VAL A 86 18.35 -8.63 6.96
N LYS A 87 17.59 -7.63 7.40
CA LYS A 87 16.15 -7.59 7.28
C LYS A 87 15.73 -6.50 6.29
N ARG A 88 14.89 -6.87 5.31
CA ARG A 88 14.30 -5.98 4.30
C ARG A 88 12.79 -5.93 4.48
N VAL A 89 12.22 -4.73 4.55
CA VAL A 89 10.78 -4.49 4.56
C VAL A 89 10.43 -3.51 3.44
N GLY A 90 9.68 -3.97 2.43
CA GLY A 90 9.18 -3.09 1.37
C GLY A 90 8.08 -2.17 1.87
N PHE A 91 7.99 -0.96 1.31
CA PHE A 91 6.99 0.03 1.74
C PHE A 91 5.54 -0.47 1.56
N GLU A 92 5.27 -1.42 0.68
CA GLU A 92 3.94 -2.00 0.47
C GLU A 92 3.44 -2.81 1.65
N LYS A 93 4.38 -3.36 2.42
CA LYS A 93 4.05 -4.16 3.58
C LYS A 93 3.87 -3.29 4.81
N VAL A 94 4.37 -2.06 4.82
CA VAL A 94 4.31 -1.16 5.97
C VAL A 94 2.88 -0.72 6.21
N GLN A 95 2.39 -0.88 7.43
CA GLN A 95 1.06 -0.44 7.85
C GLN A 95 1.13 0.74 8.80
N ASP A 96 1.94 0.61 9.84
CA ASP A 96 2.08 1.62 10.88
C ASP A 96 3.55 1.87 11.16
N THR A 97 3.87 3.13 11.45
CA THR A 97 5.20 3.55 11.88
C THR A 97 5.02 4.41 13.11
N SER A 98 5.62 4.01 14.21
CA SER A 98 5.62 4.75 15.47
C SER A 98 7.03 5.08 15.90
N TYR A 99 7.21 6.10 16.73
CA TYR A 99 8.51 6.41 17.33
C TYR A 99 8.40 6.51 18.84
N ALA A 100 9.48 6.14 19.51
CA ALA A 100 9.61 6.26 20.96
C ALA A 100 10.93 6.93 21.34
N GLN A 101 10.90 7.71 22.41
CA GLN A 101 12.09 8.35 22.98
C GLN A 101 12.07 8.19 24.49
N ASP A 102 13.08 7.53 25.03
CA ASP A 102 13.28 7.45 26.48
C ASP A 102 13.74 8.82 27.04
N PHE A 103 13.86 8.91 28.37
CA PHE A 103 14.35 10.12 29.05
C PHE A 103 15.67 10.63 28.45
N PHE A 104 16.66 9.75 28.30
CA PHE A 104 17.95 10.09 27.69
C PHE A 104 17.81 10.37 26.18
N GLY A 105 16.92 9.66 25.49
CA GLY A 105 16.62 9.88 24.08
C GLY A 105 16.08 11.29 23.82
N THR A 106 15.13 11.74 24.64
CA THR A 106 14.58 13.11 24.59
C THR A 106 15.67 14.16 24.85
N GLN A 107 16.55 13.92 25.84
CA GLN A 107 17.60 14.87 26.21
C GLN A 107 18.73 14.99 25.16
N PHE A 108 19.03 13.89 24.47
CA PHE A 108 20.13 13.79 23.51
C PHE A 108 19.67 13.73 22.04
N GLY A 109 18.37 13.77 21.78
CA GLY A 109 17.80 13.80 20.43
C GLY A 109 17.83 12.47 19.68
N TYR A 110 17.80 11.33 20.38
CA TYR A 110 17.73 10.01 19.77
C TYR A 110 16.48 9.23 20.21
N GLY A 111 16.11 8.20 19.46
CA GLY A 111 14.98 7.32 19.81
C GLY A 111 14.93 6.07 18.94
N SER A 112 13.85 5.30 19.08
CA SER A 112 13.54 4.19 18.20
C SER A 112 12.40 4.55 17.24
N VAL A 113 12.41 3.97 16.05
CA VAL A 113 11.28 4.00 15.11
C VAL A 113 10.89 2.57 14.81
N ASP A 114 9.67 2.22 15.17
CA ASP A 114 9.11 0.87 15.04
C ASP A 114 8.20 0.81 13.82
N ILE A 115 8.46 -0.16 12.95
CA ILE A 115 7.76 -0.38 11.69
C ILE A 115 7.00 -1.70 11.78
N SER A 116 5.69 -1.62 11.63
CA SER A 116 4.79 -2.77 11.63
C SER A 116 4.31 -3.08 10.22
N THR A 117 4.24 -4.37 9.88
CA THR A 117 3.86 -4.82 8.54
C THR A 117 2.57 -5.63 8.50
N ALA A 118 1.92 -5.62 7.34
CA ALA A 118 0.75 -6.44 7.06
C ALA A 118 1.06 -7.93 7.24
N GLY A 119 0.28 -8.59 8.11
CA GLY A 119 0.42 -10.01 8.40
C GLY A 119 1.49 -10.36 9.45
N GLY A 120 2.17 -9.37 10.04
CA GLY A 120 3.04 -9.56 11.20
C GLY A 120 2.28 -9.47 12.52
N SER A 121 2.76 -10.14 13.57
CA SER A 121 2.17 -10.10 14.92
C SER A 121 2.71 -8.96 15.80
N GLY A 122 3.38 -7.96 15.22
CA GLY A 122 3.96 -6.83 15.95
C GLY A 122 4.96 -6.03 15.12
N VAL A 123 5.99 -5.50 15.80
CA VAL A 123 7.09 -4.75 15.16
C VAL A 123 7.91 -5.69 14.31
N GLU A 124 7.84 -5.51 12.99
CA GLU A 124 8.59 -6.31 12.04
C GLU A 124 10.02 -5.79 11.93
N LEU A 125 10.22 -4.48 11.98
CA LEU A 125 11.53 -3.87 11.83
C LEU A 125 11.62 -2.63 12.72
N SER A 126 12.76 -2.42 13.38
CA SER A 126 12.97 -1.24 14.21
C SER A 126 14.32 -0.61 13.91
N PHE A 127 14.33 0.71 13.85
CA PHE A 127 15.52 1.55 13.82
C PHE A 127 15.80 2.05 15.24
N ASP A 128 16.74 1.44 15.96
CA ASP A 128 17.04 1.79 17.34
C ASP A 128 18.08 2.91 17.42
N SER A 129 17.89 3.79 18.42
CA SER A 129 18.86 4.85 18.72
C SER A 129 19.19 5.75 17.53
N VAL A 130 18.24 5.98 16.64
CA VAL A 130 18.40 6.91 15.52
C VAL A 130 18.30 8.35 15.98
N GLY A 131 19.07 9.24 15.36
CA GLY A 131 18.94 10.67 15.58
C GLY A 131 17.66 11.20 14.96
N ASP A 132 16.95 12.08 15.68
CA ASP A 132 15.68 12.68 15.25
C ASP A 132 14.69 11.64 14.70
N PRO A 133 14.15 10.74 15.55
CA PRO A 133 13.27 9.65 15.11
C PRO A 133 11.99 10.17 14.43
N LYS A 134 11.56 11.39 14.77
CA LYS A 134 10.43 12.05 14.12
C LYS A 134 10.73 12.33 12.65
N ARG A 135 11.91 12.88 12.33
CA ARG A 135 12.32 13.09 10.95
C ARG A 135 12.38 11.78 10.16
N ILE A 136 12.83 10.70 10.78
CA ILE A 136 12.88 9.39 10.14
C ILE A 136 11.48 8.88 9.83
N GLN A 137 10.55 8.98 10.78
CA GLN A 137 9.14 8.65 10.55
C GLN A 137 8.54 9.49 9.41
N GLU A 138 8.83 10.79 9.34
CA GLU A 138 8.37 11.66 8.25
C GLU A 138 8.89 11.19 6.89
N ILE A 139 10.18 10.83 6.79
CA ILE A 139 10.78 10.28 5.57
C ILE A 139 10.07 8.99 5.16
N VAL A 140 9.85 8.06 6.09
CA VAL A 140 9.15 6.78 5.81
C VAL A 140 7.74 7.04 5.29
N ASN A 141 6.98 7.89 5.98
CA ASN A 141 5.60 8.24 5.59
C ASN A 141 5.54 8.95 4.23
N GLU A 142 6.51 9.82 3.93
CA GLU A 142 6.63 10.44 2.62
C GLU A 142 6.86 9.39 1.51
N ARG A 143 7.67 8.36 1.77
CA ARG A 143 7.93 7.29 0.80
C ARG A 143 6.74 6.40 0.55
N ILE A 144 5.99 6.06 1.59
CA ILE A 144 4.72 5.33 1.45
C ILE A 144 3.77 6.12 0.54
N ARG A 145 3.54 7.40 0.84
CA ARG A 145 2.66 8.27 0.03
C ARG A 145 3.14 8.50 -1.40
N ALA A 146 4.45 8.59 -1.62
CA ALA A 146 5.03 8.75 -2.95
C ALA A 146 4.82 7.49 -3.81
N ARG A 147 4.87 6.32 -3.19
CA ARG A 147 4.61 5.03 -3.83
C ARG A 147 3.14 4.86 -4.18
N ASP A 148 2.23 5.17 -3.25
CA ASP A 148 0.78 5.03 -3.49
C ASP A 148 0.34 5.88 -4.68
N ARG A 149 0.85 7.11 -4.79
CA ARG A 149 0.61 7.99 -5.96
C ARG A 149 1.13 7.40 -7.28
N ARG A 150 2.27 6.71 -7.25
CA ARG A 150 2.83 6.06 -8.44
C ARG A 150 1.99 4.85 -8.86
N GLY A 151 1.48 4.10 -7.88
CA GLY A 151 0.56 2.98 -8.13
C GLY A 151 -0.75 3.46 -8.76
N ASP A 152 -1.36 4.50 -8.19
CA ASP A 152 -2.63 5.06 -8.70
C ASP A 152 -2.50 5.64 -10.11
N ALA A 153 -1.37 6.29 -10.43
CA ALA A 153 -1.12 6.82 -11.77
C ALA A 153 -1.03 5.71 -12.84
N GLY A 154 -0.36 4.59 -12.54
CA GLY A 154 -0.25 3.46 -13.46
C GLY A 154 -1.57 2.69 -13.62
N ASP A 155 -2.31 2.53 -12.52
CA ASP A 155 -3.64 1.92 -12.54
C ASP A 155 -4.66 2.81 -13.28
N GLY A 156 -4.54 4.13 -13.17
CA GLY A 156 -5.42 5.08 -13.85
C GLY A 156 -5.29 5.04 -15.37
N GLU A 157 -4.07 4.95 -15.89
CA GLU A 157 -3.82 4.80 -17.34
C GLU A 157 -4.42 3.48 -17.86
N THR A 158 -4.15 2.38 -17.15
CA THR A 158 -4.71 1.05 -17.51
C THR A 158 -6.23 1.04 -17.44
N LYS A 159 -6.83 1.64 -16.40
CA LYS A 159 -8.29 1.75 -16.29
C LYS A 159 -8.86 2.56 -17.44
N ALA A 160 -8.27 3.72 -17.76
CA ALA A 160 -8.74 4.58 -18.84
C ALA A 160 -8.77 3.82 -20.19
N ASP A 161 -7.69 3.09 -20.52
CA ASP A 161 -7.62 2.29 -21.74
C ASP A 161 -8.73 1.21 -21.78
N VAL A 162 -8.97 0.53 -20.66
CA VAL A 162 -10.05 -0.49 -20.56
C VAL A 162 -11.44 0.15 -20.67
N LEU A 163 -11.65 1.33 -20.08
CA LEU A 163 -12.91 2.06 -20.20
C LEU A 163 -13.18 2.50 -21.65
N ASP A 164 -12.16 2.92 -22.38
CA ASP A 164 -12.28 3.32 -23.79
C ASP A 164 -12.66 2.15 -24.69
N ASP A 165 -12.12 0.95 -24.42
CA ASP A 165 -12.48 -0.28 -25.14
C ASP A 165 -13.95 -0.67 -24.89
N ILE A 166 -14.38 -0.70 -23.63
CA ILE A 166 -15.79 -0.97 -23.27
C ILE A 166 -16.73 0.06 -23.91
N LEU A 167 -16.35 1.34 -23.91
CA LEU A 167 -17.13 2.41 -24.54
C LEU A 167 -17.26 2.19 -26.07
N ALA A 168 -16.19 1.72 -26.72
CA ALA A 168 -16.21 1.39 -28.14
C ALA A 168 -17.16 0.21 -28.42
N GLU A 169 -17.11 -0.86 -27.61
CA GLU A 169 -18.02 -1.99 -27.73
C GLU A 169 -19.49 -1.58 -27.53
N LEU A 170 -19.79 -0.79 -26.50
CA LEU A 170 -21.17 -0.33 -26.24
C LEU A 170 -21.73 0.53 -27.38
N ARG A 171 -20.90 1.37 -28.00
CA ARG A 171 -21.29 2.14 -29.19
C ARG A 171 -21.57 1.24 -30.39
N ALA A 172 -20.79 0.18 -30.58
CA ALA A 172 -21.01 -0.80 -31.63
C ALA A 172 -22.34 -1.56 -31.45
N ILE A 173 -22.64 -2.02 -30.22
CA ILE A 173 -23.91 -2.68 -29.89
C ILE A 173 -25.08 -1.74 -30.12
N ARG A 174 -24.99 -0.48 -29.65
CA ARG A 174 -26.04 0.51 -29.86
C ARG A 174 -26.29 0.78 -31.35
N GLY A 175 -25.24 0.91 -32.15
CA GLY A 175 -25.37 1.11 -33.60
C GLY A 175 -26.09 -0.05 -34.30
N ALA A 176 -25.82 -1.30 -33.87
CA ALA A 176 -26.51 -2.48 -34.40
C ALA A 176 -28.01 -2.49 -34.01
N VAL A 177 -28.34 -2.12 -32.77
CA VAL A 177 -29.73 -2.07 -32.28
C VAL A 177 -30.54 -0.95 -32.95
N GLU A 178 -29.95 0.24 -33.13
CA GLU A 178 -30.62 1.36 -33.80
C GLU A 178 -30.79 1.11 -35.31
N GLY A 179 -29.83 0.42 -35.95
CA GLY A 179 -29.95 -0.01 -37.34
C GLY A 179 -31.13 -0.96 -37.58
N ASP A 180 -31.42 -1.85 -36.63
CA ASP A 180 -32.55 -2.78 -36.68
C ASP A 180 -33.90 -2.06 -36.42
N SER A 181 -33.90 -1.07 -35.53
CA SER A 181 -35.08 -0.25 -35.23
C SER A 181 -35.48 0.68 -36.38
N ALA A 182 -34.50 1.20 -37.14
CA ALA A 182 -34.75 2.03 -38.32
C ALA A 182 -35.32 1.24 -39.50
N ALA A 183 -34.94 -0.05 -39.64
CA ALA A 183 -35.50 -0.94 -40.66
C ALA A 183 -36.96 -1.32 -40.36
N ALA A 184 -37.35 -1.41 -39.07
CA ALA A 184 -38.72 -1.69 -38.66
C ALA A 184 -39.67 -0.48 -38.84
N GLY A 185 -39.18 0.76 -38.72
CA GLY A 185 -39.97 1.99 -38.87
C GLY A 185 -40.34 2.36 -40.32
N ASP A 186 -39.50 2.01 -41.30
CA ASP A 186 -39.76 2.30 -42.74
C ASP A 186 -40.82 1.37 -43.36
N ALA A 187 -41.13 0.23 -42.72
CA ALA A 187 -42.19 -0.67 -43.15
C ALA A 187 -43.59 -0.19 -42.72
N THR A 188 -43.70 0.68 -41.71
CA THR A 188 -45.00 1.13 -41.17
C THR A 188 -45.53 2.37 -41.88
N ASP A 189 -44.67 3.24 -42.43
CA ASP A 189 -45.07 4.48 -43.13
C ASP A 189 -45.57 4.24 -44.58
N ARG A 190 -45.35 3.04 -45.14
CA ARG A 190 -45.87 2.66 -46.48
C ARG A 190 -47.22 1.95 -46.46
N ALA A 191 -47.81 1.70 -45.30
CA ALA A 191 -49.08 0.98 -45.18
C ALA A 191 -50.31 1.91 -44.98
N ASP A 192 -50.14 3.23 -44.81
CA ASP A 192 -51.25 4.17 -44.54
C ASP A 192 -51.62 5.05 -45.75
N ALA A 193 -51.65 4.47 -46.95
CA ALA A 193 -52.16 5.14 -48.15
C ALA A 193 -52.80 4.15 -49.12
N GLY A 194 -53.99 3.63 -48.80
CA GLY A 194 -54.79 2.91 -49.78
C GLY A 194 -55.97 2.13 -49.23
N GLU A 195 -57.16 2.51 -49.70
CA GLU A 195 -58.38 1.72 -49.79
C GLU A 195 -59.34 1.70 -48.58
N LEU A 196 -60.33 2.58 -48.70
CA LEU A 196 -61.68 2.42 -48.15
C LEU A 196 -62.42 1.36 -48.97
N ASP A 197 -62.93 0.30 -48.35
CA ASP A 197 -64.25 -0.25 -48.73
C ASP A 197 -64.82 -1.11 -47.58
N GLY A 198 -66.11 -0.93 -47.32
CA GLY A 198 -66.80 -1.47 -46.17
C GLY A 198 -67.13 -2.96 -46.29
N ASN A 199 -67.35 -3.60 -45.14
CA ASN A 199 -68.32 -4.69 -45.05
C ASN A 199 -68.88 -4.81 -43.63
N ASP A 200 -70.18 -5.02 -43.61
CA ASP A 200 -71.11 -5.09 -42.49
C ASP A 200 -70.75 -6.10 -41.39
N GLY A 201 -71.26 -5.80 -40.20
CA GLY A 201 -71.09 -6.59 -39.00
C GLY A 201 -71.83 -7.93 -39.01
N ASN A 202 -71.36 -8.82 -38.12
CA ASN A 202 -72.17 -9.87 -37.52
C ASN A 202 -71.41 -10.44 -36.29
N ASP A 203 -71.94 -10.11 -35.11
CA ASP A 203 -72.18 -10.93 -33.91
C ASP A 203 -71.37 -12.22 -33.67
N GLY A 204 -70.83 -12.35 -32.45
CA GLY A 204 -70.34 -13.63 -31.93
C GLY A 204 -69.68 -13.50 -30.56
N ALA A 205 -70.30 -14.10 -29.55
CA ALA A 205 -70.00 -14.00 -28.12
C ALA A 205 -68.92 -14.98 -27.61
N ALA A 206 -68.48 -14.71 -26.37
CA ALA A 206 -67.83 -15.60 -25.39
C ALA A 206 -66.37 -16.02 -25.73
N ASP A 207 -65.44 -16.27 -24.81
CA ASP A 207 -65.55 -16.71 -23.43
C ASP A 207 -64.20 -16.53 -22.69
N SER A 208 -64.32 -16.35 -21.38
CA SER A 208 -63.46 -16.59 -20.21
C SER A 208 -61.93 -16.88 -20.25
N ALA A 209 -61.34 -16.42 -19.12
CA ALA A 209 -60.26 -17.01 -18.31
C ALA A 209 -58.80 -16.83 -18.78
N GLY A 210 -57.84 -16.49 -17.92
CA GLY A 210 -57.86 -16.31 -16.48
C GLY A 210 -56.59 -15.61 -15.99
N GLU A 211 -56.77 -14.82 -14.94
CA GLU A 211 -55.72 -14.28 -14.07
C GLU A 211 -55.34 -15.32 -13.02
N GLU A 212 -54.06 -15.64 -12.88
CA GLU A 212 -53.40 -16.15 -11.65
C GLU A 212 -51.92 -15.69 -11.72
N LEU A 213 -51.47 -14.83 -10.79
CA LEU A 213 -50.77 -15.17 -9.52
C LEU A 213 -49.32 -15.62 -9.79
N ASP A 214 -48.25 -15.23 -9.10
CA ASP A 214 -48.07 -14.69 -7.75
C ASP A 214 -46.76 -13.89 -7.68
N THR A 215 -46.77 -12.80 -6.92
CA THR A 215 -45.57 -12.14 -6.40
C THR A 215 -44.97 -12.98 -5.27
N GLU A 216 -43.84 -13.64 -5.55
CA GLU A 216 -43.06 -14.35 -4.54
C GLU A 216 -42.41 -13.35 -3.57
N THR A 217 -42.68 -13.57 -2.29
CA THR A 217 -42.30 -12.76 -1.15
C THR A 217 -40.90 -13.17 -0.68
N ALA A 218 -39.95 -12.25 -0.72
CA ALA A 218 -38.65 -12.43 -0.07
C ALA A 218 -38.81 -12.38 1.46
N SER A 219 -38.50 -13.49 2.13
CA SER A 219 -38.31 -13.57 3.58
C SER A 219 -36.99 -14.26 3.88
N THR A 220 -35.98 -13.53 4.35
CA THR A 220 -35.00 -14.04 5.30
C THR A 220 -34.30 -12.87 6.01
N PRO A 221 -34.38 -12.80 7.35
CA PRO A 221 -33.28 -12.22 8.10
C PRO A 221 -32.75 -13.17 9.17
N SER A 222 -31.42 -13.19 9.28
CA SER A 222 -30.64 -13.28 10.51
C SER A 222 -30.65 -14.58 11.32
N ASP A 223 -29.61 -15.39 11.10
CA ASP A 223 -28.81 -16.05 12.14
C ASP A 223 -27.38 -15.47 11.96
N ASP A 224 -26.54 -15.25 12.97
CA ASP A 224 -26.22 -16.15 14.08
C ASP A 224 -25.53 -15.34 15.21
N ARG A 225 -25.57 -15.87 16.43
CA ARG A 225 -24.99 -15.31 17.66
C ARG A 225 -23.75 -16.06 18.08
#